data_AF-A0A7S0CAD0-F1
#
_entry.id   AF-A0A7S0CAD0-F1
#
_cell.length_a   1.000
_cell.length_b   1.000
_cell.length_c   1.000
_cell.angle_alpha   90.00
_cell.angle_beta   90.00
_cell.angle_gamma   90.00
#
_symmetry.space_group_name_H-M   'P 1'
#
loop_
_entity.id
_entity.type
_entity.pdbx_description
1 polymer ?
#
loop_
_entity_poly.entity_id
_entity_poly.type
_entity_poly.pdbx_seq_one_letter_code
_entity_poly.pdbx_strand_id
1 'polypeptide(L)'
;MLQINELSAAGTAIAFNQMTRWVNTKEEHSAKIITLVSDYCLCQRVKKDVFESDKDYVDALKAHHAVMQAAMKAKQNVESSFCDGLEHAVKDFRKMYLPIE
;
A
#
# COMPACT_ATOMS: atom_id res chain seq x y z
N MET A 1 0.13 1.71 -13.40
CA MET A 1 -1.03 0.91 -13.85
C MET A 1 -1.33 1.13 -15.33
N LEU A 2 -1.44 2.39 -15.78
CA LEU A 2 -1.73 2.73 -17.17
C LEU A 2 -0.82 2.06 -18.20
N GLN A 3 0.50 2.03 -17.96
CA GLN A 3 1.46 1.37 -18.85
C GLN A 3 1.19 -0.13 -19.07
N ILE A 4 0.67 -0.85 -18.06
CA ILE A 4 0.34 -2.27 -18.22
C ILE A 4 -0.80 -2.44 -19.23
N ASN A 5 -1.82 -1.59 -19.16
CA ASN A 5 -2.96 -1.62 -20.08
C ASN A 5 -2.55 -1.22 -21.50
N GLU A 6 -1.71 -0.20 -21.65
CA GLU A 6 -1.17 0.23 -22.95
C GLU A 6 -0.34 -0.88 -23.61
N LEU A 7 0.55 -1.53 -22.84
CA LEU A 7 1.39 -2.63 -23.34
C LEU A 7 0.57 -3.87 -23.66
N SER A 8 -0.49 -4.15 -22.89
CA SER A 8 -1.42 -5.23 -23.17
C SER A 8 -2.11 -5.03 -24.54
N ALA A 9 -2.58 -3.81 -24.83
CA ALA A 9 -3.20 -3.47 -26.11
C ALA A 9 -2.23 -3.58 -27.30
N ALA A 10 -0.94 -3.35 -27.09
CA ALA A 10 0.07 -3.47 -28.15
C ALA A 10 0.27 -4.92 -28.65
N GLY A 11 0.04 -5.94 -27.80
CA GLY A 11 -0.02 -7.35 -28.21
C GLY A 11 1.27 -7.97 -28.75
N THR A 12 2.43 -7.31 -28.63
CA THR A 12 3.71 -7.83 -29.14
C THR A 12 4.49 -8.62 -28.08
N ALA A 13 5.39 -9.51 -28.50
CA ALA A 13 6.26 -10.25 -27.59
C ALA A 13 7.15 -9.34 -26.72
N ILE A 14 7.61 -8.21 -27.29
CA ILE A 14 8.39 -7.21 -26.54
C ILE A 14 7.50 -6.52 -25.50
N ALA A 15 6.26 -6.16 -25.86
CA ALA A 15 5.31 -5.57 -24.93
C ALA A 15 4.96 -6.53 -23.78
N PHE A 16 4.83 -7.83 -24.06
CA PHE A 16 4.63 -8.86 -23.04
C PHE A 16 5.78 -8.91 -22.03
N ASN A 17 7.04 -8.92 -22.50
CA ASN A 17 8.21 -8.87 -21.62
C ASN A 17 8.22 -7.62 -20.74
N GLN A 18 7.85 -6.48 -21.31
CA GLN A 18 7.81 -5.22 -20.57
C GLN A 18 6.67 -5.17 -19.55
N MET A 19 5.51 -5.71 -19.89
CA MET A 19 4.36 -5.85 -18.97
C MET A 19 4.74 -6.71 -17.76
N THR A 20 5.40 -7.85 -17.97
CA THR A 20 5.89 -8.71 -16.88
C THR A 20 6.83 -7.96 -15.95
N ARG A 21 7.75 -7.14 -16.48
CA ARG A 21 8.63 -6.31 -15.63
C ARG A 21 7.82 -5.31 -14.80
N TRP A 22 6.84 -4.64 -15.39
CA TRP A 22 5.99 -3.69 -14.67
C TRP A 22 5.16 -4.37 -13.57
N VAL A 23 4.62 -5.56 -13.83
CA VAL A 23 3.93 -6.36 -12.81
C VAL A 23 4.88 -6.69 -11.67
N ASN A 24 6.07 -7.22 -11.97
CA ASN A 24 7.07 -7.57 -10.94
C ASN A 24 7.49 -6.36 -10.09
N THR A 25 7.77 -5.21 -10.72
CA THR A 25 8.13 -3.99 -9.98
C THR A 25 6.99 -3.52 -9.06
N LYS A 26 5.75 -3.55 -9.55
CA LYS A 26 4.58 -3.21 -8.74
C LYS A 26 4.44 -4.15 -7.56
N GLU A 27 4.64 -5.44 -7.78
CA GLU A 27 4.56 -6.44 -6.73
C GLU A 27 5.62 -6.25 -5.65
N GLU A 28 6.85 -5.96 -6.06
CA GLU A 28 7.96 -5.68 -5.16
C GLU A 28 7.69 -4.43 -4.31
N HIS A 29 7.23 -3.34 -4.93
CA HIS A 29 6.92 -2.11 -4.20
C HIS A 29 5.77 -2.29 -3.22
N SER A 30 4.71 -3.01 -3.62
CA SER A 30 3.58 -3.30 -2.74
C SER A 30 3.99 -4.17 -1.56
N ALA A 31 4.87 -5.16 -1.79
CA ALA A 31 5.43 -5.98 -0.72
C ALA A 31 6.27 -5.15 0.27
N LYS A 32 7.13 -4.25 -0.24
CA LYS A 32 7.91 -3.33 0.62
C LYS A 32 7.03 -2.46 1.50
N ILE A 33 5.90 -1.96 0.97
CA ILE A 33 4.92 -1.20 1.77
C ILE A 33 4.35 -2.09 2.88
N ILE A 34 3.90 -3.30 2.57
CA ILE A 34 3.33 -4.22 3.56
C ILE A 34 4.35 -4.51 4.66
N THR A 35 5.60 -4.86 4.31
CA THR A 35 6.66 -5.15 5.28
C THR A 35 7.00 -3.95 6.16
N LEU A 36 7.15 -2.76 5.56
CA LEU A 36 7.42 -1.55 6.35
C LEU A 36 6.29 -1.25 7.33
N VAL A 37 5.05 -1.37 6.87
CA VAL A 37 3.87 -1.11 7.70
C VAL A 37 3.71 -2.17 8.78
N SER A 38 3.94 -3.45 8.48
CA SER A 38 3.83 -4.54 9.46
C SER A 38 4.92 -4.43 10.52
N ASP A 39 6.18 -4.30 10.11
CA ASP A 39 7.31 -4.55 11.01
C ASP A 39 7.63 -3.30 11.81
N TYR A 40 7.78 -2.17 11.12
CA TYR A 40 8.17 -0.91 11.77
C TYR A 40 6.95 -0.14 12.26
N CYS A 41 5.97 0.10 11.40
CA CYS A 41 4.86 0.99 11.75
C CYS A 41 3.94 0.36 12.79
N LEU A 42 3.53 -0.90 12.58
CA LEU A 42 2.58 -1.60 13.43
C LEU A 42 3.27 -2.26 14.63
N CYS A 43 4.08 -3.29 14.39
CA CYS A 43 4.66 -4.11 15.45
C CYS A 43 5.56 -3.31 16.40
N GLN A 44 6.38 -2.40 15.87
CA GLN A 44 7.31 -1.65 16.71
C GLN A 44 6.68 -0.41 17.36
N ARG A 45 5.75 0.29 16.68
CA ARG A 45 5.27 1.60 17.14
C ARG A 45 3.86 1.63 17.72
N VAL A 46 2.97 0.69 17.37
CA VAL A 46 1.59 0.66 17.90
C VAL A 46 1.57 -0.17 19.18
N LYS A 47 1.89 0.49 20.30
CA LYS A 47 1.86 -0.11 21.65
C LYS A 47 0.70 0.47 22.45
N LYS A 48 -0.01 -0.37 23.22
CA LYS A 48 -1.24 0.05 23.91
C LYS A 48 -1.01 1.24 24.86
N ASP A 49 0.14 1.31 25.50
CA ASP A 49 0.54 2.34 26.47
C ASP A 49 0.84 3.72 25.85
N VAL A 50 0.94 3.83 24.52
CA VAL A 50 1.15 5.13 23.84
C VAL A 50 -0.17 5.79 23.39
N PHE A 51 -1.33 5.18 23.68
CA PHE A 51 -2.64 5.71 23.32
C PHE A 51 -3.43 6.14 24.55
N GLU A 52 -4.19 7.22 24.42
CA GLU A 52 -5.03 7.76 25.50
C GLU A 52 -6.22 6.85 25.81
N SER A 53 -6.72 6.13 24.80
CA SER A 53 -7.85 5.22 24.95
C SER A 53 -7.69 3.93 24.14
N ASP A 54 -8.39 2.87 24.56
CA ASP A 54 -8.52 1.63 23.78
C ASP A 54 -9.11 1.88 22.38
N LYS A 55 -9.95 2.90 22.24
CA LYS A 55 -10.51 3.29 20.94
C LYS A 55 -9.41 3.79 20.00
N ASP A 56 -8.52 4.66 20.46
CA ASP A 56 -7.44 5.21 19.64
C ASP A 56 -6.44 4.13 19.25
N TYR A 57 -6.14 3.20 20.16
CA TYR A 57 -5.33 2.02 19.87
C TYR A 57 -5.96 1.17 18.76
N VAL A 58 -7.26 0.85 18.86
CA VAL A 58 -7.97 0.05 17.86
C VAL A 58 -8.04 0.78 16.51
N ASP A 59 -8.27 2.09 16.52
CA ASP A 59 -8.32 2.89 15.28
C ASP A 59 -6.95 2.94 14.60
N ALA A 60 -5.86 3.04 15.39
CA ALA A 60 -4.50 2.91 14.88
C ALA A 60 -4.27 1.55 14.21
N LEU A 61 -4.62 0.44 14.87
CA LEU A 61 -4.49 -0.91 14.29
C LEU A 61 -5.25 -1.03 12.96
N LYS A 62 -6.48 -0.50 12.90
CA LYS A 62 -7.30 -0.50 11.68
C LYS A 62 -6.66 0.32 10.56
N ALA A 63 -6.11 1.51 10.86
CA ALA A 63 -5.46 2.35 9.87
C ALA A 63 -4.24 1.65 9.23
N HIS A 64 -3.40 0.99 10.04
CA HIS A 64 -2.26 0.23 9.54
C HIS A 64 -2.71 -0.96 8.68
N HIS A 65 -3.70 -1.73 9.16
CA HIS A 65 -4.25 -2.85 8.42
C HIS A 65 -4.87 -2.42 7.08
N ALA A 66 -5.55 -1.27 7.05
CA ALA A 66 -6.12 -0.71 5.83
C ALA A 66 -5.05 -0.44 4.77
N VAL A 67 -3.89 0.12 5.15
CA VAL A 67 -2.76 0.32 4.22
C VAL A 67 -2.26 -1.02 3.68
N MET A 68 -2.06 -2.02 4.53
CA MET A 68 -1.60 -3.34 4.09
C MET A 68 -2.59 -4.01 3.12
N GLN A 69 -3.89 -3.92 3.40
CA GLN A 69 -4.94 -4.45 2.52
C GLN A 69 -5.02 -3.70 1.20
N ALA A 70 -4.89 -2.37 1.21
CA ALA A 70 -4.88 -1.57 -0.01
C ALA A 70 -3.64 -1.85 -0.86
N ALA A 71 -2.47 -2.03 -0.23
CA ALA A 71 -1.24 -2.40 -0.92
C ALA A 71 -1.35 -3.79 -1.55
N MET A 72 -1.95 -4.76 -0.86
CA MET A 72 -2.24 -6.08 -1.41
C MET A 72 -3.19 -5.99 -2.62
N LYS A 73 -4.23 -5.16 -2.57
CA LYS A 73 -5.13 -4.96 -3.71
C LYS A 73 -4.40 -4.32 -4.90
N ALA A 74 -3.60 -3.28 -4.67
CA ALA A 74 -2.76 -2.68 -5.70
C ALA A 74 -1.74 -3.70 -6.27
N LYS A 75 -1.23 -4.61 -5.44
CA LYS A 75 -0.34 -5.71 -5.85
C LYS A 75 -1.00 -6.66 -6.86
N GLN A 76 -2.26 -7.01 -6.64
CA GLN A 76 -2.93 -8.08 -7.41
C GLN A 76 -3.71 -7.59 -8.64
N ASN A 77 -4.05 -6.30 -8.70
CA ASN A 77 -4.92 -5.75 -9.75
C ASN A 77 -4.15 -4.80 -10.69
N VAL A 78 -4.79 -4.23 -11.70
CA VAL A 78 -4.15 -3.35 -12.72
C VAL A 78 -4.85 -2.02 -12.94
N GLU A 79 -5.97 -1.79 -12.28
CA GLU A 79 -6.79 -0.59 -12.35
C GLU A 79 -6.20 0.51 -11.45
N SER A 80 -6.20 1.75 -11.95
CA SER A 80 -5.62 2.89 -11.21
C SER A 80 -6.34 3.17 -9.89
N SER A 81 -7.63 2.84 -9.80
CA SER A 81 -8.44 3.00 -8.58
C SER A 81 -7.86 2.26 -7.37
N PHE A 82 -7.12 1.16 -7.58
CA PHE A 82 -6.44 0.46 -6.48
C PHE A 82 -5.21 1.22 -5.99
N CYS A 83 -4.52 1.95 -6.86
CA CYS A 83 -3.46 2.88 -6.46
C CYS A 83 -4.06 4.07 -5.69
N ASP A 84 -5.18 4.61 -6.16
CA ASP A 84 -5.87 5.72 -5.48
C ASP A 84 -6.31 5.31 -4.06
N GLY A 85 -6.83 4.08 -3.92
CA GLY A 85 -7.19 3.51 -2.62
C GLY A 85 -6.00 3.33 -1.69
N LEU A 86 -4.84 2.90 -2.22
CA LEU A 86 -3.60 2.82 -1.44
C LEU A 86 -3.10 4.21 -1.04
N GLU A 87 -3.09 5.17 -1.95
CA GLU A 87 -2.68 6.55 -1.66
C GLU A 87 -3.56 7.17 -0.57
N HIS A 88 -4.87 6.99 -0.66
CA HIS A 88 -5.81 7.45 0.36
C HIS A 88 -5.53 6.81 1.72
N ALA A 89 -5.38 5.48 1.78
CA ALA A 89 -5.08 4.79 3.03
C ALA A 89 -3.75 5.28 3.65
N VAL A 90 -2.72 5.49 2.83
CA VAL A 90 -1.42 6.04 3.28
C VAL A 90 -1.57 7.47 3.78
N LYS A 91 -2.39 8.31 3.13
CA LYS A 91 -2.65 9.70 3.55
C LYS A 91 -3.33 9.77 4.91
N ASP A 92 -4.25 8.87 5.21
CA ASP A 92 -4.89 8.81 6.52
C ASP A 92 -3.96 8.26 7.59
N PHE A 93 -3.28 7.15 7.28
CA PHE A 93 -2.28 6.52 8.14
C PHE A 93 -1.14 7.48 8.53
N ARG A 94 -0.58 8.22 7.58
CA ARG A 94 0.60 9.08 7.83
C ARG A 94 0.33 10.21 8.81
N LYS A 95 -0.93 10.60 9.04
CA LYS A 95 -1.30 11.66 10.00
C LYS A 95 -0.78 11.32 11.41
N MET A 96 -0.66 10.04 11.74
CA MET A 96 -0.10 9.57 13.01
C MET A 96 1.43 9.75 13.14
N TYR A 97 2.11 10.07 12.05
CA TYR A 97 3.58 10.19 11.95
C TYR A 97 4.05 11.60 11.62
N LEU A 98 3.12 12.52 11.39
CA LEU A 98 3.44 13.93 11.21
C LEU A 98 3.58 14.60 12.57
N PRO A 99 4.39 15.67 12.68
CA PRO A 99 4.43 16.51 13.86
C PRO A 99 3.02 17.03 14.19
N ILE A 100 2.73 17.21 15.48
CA ILE A 100 1.55 17.93 15.93
C ILE A 100 1.79 19.40 15.60
N GLU A 101 0.90 19.99 14.80
CA GLU A 101 0.86 21.45 14.55
C GLU A 101 0.21 22.20 15.73
#